data_AF-S0J5M0-F1
#
_entry.id   AF-S0J5M0-F1
#
_cell.length_a   1.000
_cell.length_b   1.000
_cell.length_c   1.000
_cell.angle_alpha   90.00
_cell.angle_beta   90.00
_cell.angle_gamma   90.00
#
_symmetry.space_group_name_H-M   'P 1'
#
loop_
_entity.id
_entity.type
_entity.pdbx_description
1 polymer ?
#
loop_
_entity_poly.entity_id
_entity_poly.type
_entity_poly.pdbx_seq_one_letter_code
_entity_poly.pdbx_strand_id
1 'polypeptide(L)'
;MSKILCMQLSNKSAKPVFTTITPANKQIKCMLDTGADMPVWCGSEGLLKIVFPETEKADKKFLLSGFGRKPEVVDIYKIPEFFIKDEKGILTFQNLYIASSFGRNFGCDLILSATMFKHMDYSILNRKRNTSVLEIKYDRDLYYTQLILNQKNSEFTEKIFSFSSVESYESQTESGNIEIVRDF
;
A
#
# COMPACT_ATOMS: atom_id res chain seq x y z
N MET A 1 -9.13 -3.58 -20.80
CA MET A 1 -8.37 -4.85 -20.95
C MET A 1 -7.57 -5.04 -19.68
N SER A 2 -7.54 -6.26 -19.13
CA SER A 2 -6.71 -6.57 -17.96
C SER A 2 -5.23 -6.55 -18.34
N LYS A 3 -4.41 -5.95 -17.48
CA LYS A 3 -2.94 -5.88 -17.54
C LYS A 3 -2.35 -6.77 -16.45
N ILE A 4 -1.09 -7.18 -16.65
CA ILE A 4 -0.37 -8.04 -15.72
C ILE A 4 1.01 -7.46 -15.46
N LEU A 5 1.30 -7.14 -14.20
CA LEU A 5 2.64 -6.87 -13.68
C LEU A 5 3.24 -8.15 -13.12
N CYS A 6 4.54 -8.35 -13.33
CA CYS A 6 5.30 -9.48 -12.80
C CYS A 6 6.58 -8.99 -12.13
N MET A 7 6.60 -8.95 -10.80
CA MET A 7 7.78 -8.60 -10.01
C MET A 7 8.53 -9.87 -9.62
N GLN A 8 9.81 -9.95 -9.98
CA GLN A 8 10.66 -11.05 -9.50
C GLN A 8 10.88 -10.90 -7.99
N LEU A 9 10.59 -11.98 -7.25
CA LEU A 9 10.83 -12.05 -5.82
C LEU A 9 12.29 -12.42 -5.54
N SER A 10 12.82 -11.93 -4.43
CA SER A 10 14.16 -12.20 -3.94
C SER A 10 14.33 -13.68 -3.63
N ASN A 11 15.32 -14.32 -4.24
CA ASN A 11 15.72 -15.69 -3.92
C ASN A 11 16.49 -15.81 -2.58
N LYS A 12 16.85 -14.66 -1.96
CA LYS A 12 17.56 -14.60 -0.67
C LYS A 12 16.61 -14.54 0.52
N SER A 13 15.31 -14.55 0.28
CA SER A 13 14.27 -14.38 1.29
C SER A 13 13.19 -15.43 1.12
N ALA A 14 12.76 -16.06 2.22
CA ALA A 14 11.56 -16.88 2.23
C ALA A 14 10.27 -16.05 2.14
N LYS A 15 10.34 -14.76 2.51
CA LYS A 15 9.25 -13.78 2.40
C LYS A 15 9.15 -13.26 0.96
N PRO A 16 7.95 -12.90 0.47
CA PRO A 16 7.72 -12.38 -0.89
C PRO A 16 8.19 -10.92 -1.02
N VAL A 17 9.52 -10.75 -0.97
CA VAL A 17 10.20 -9.46 -1.08
C VAL A 17 10.58 -9.23 -2.53
N PHE A 18 10.30 -8.05 -3.05
CA PHE A 18 10.77 -7.58 -4.34
C PHE A 18 11.35 -6.18 -4.21
N THR A 19 11.96 -5.70 -5.29
CA THR A 19 12.56 -4.37 -5.34
C THR A 19 11.80 -3.52 -6.35
N THR A 20 11.56 -2.26 -6.01
CA THR A 20 11.00 -1.26 -6.93
C THR A 20 11.80 0.04 -6.85
N ILE A 21 11.50 0.98 -7.75
CA ILE A 21 12.07 2.33 -7.80
C ILE A 21 10.98 3.33 -7.44
N THR A 22 11.25 4.25 -6.54
CA THR A 22 10.32 5.31 -6.14
C THR A 22 10.30 6.48 -7.14
N PRO A 23 9.32 7.40 -7.06
CA PRO A 23 9.31 8.61 -7.89
C PRO A 23 10.61 9.43 -7.80
N ALA A 24 11.29 9.41 -6.65
CA ALA A 24 12.58 10.07 -6.43
C ALA A 24 13.80 9.29 -7.00
N ASN A 25 13.56 8.31 -7.87
CA ASN A 25 14.57 7.43 -8.46
C ASN A 25 15.44 6.71 -7.40
N LYS A 26 14.83 6.32 -6.27
CA LYS A 26 15.49 5.55 -5.21
C LYS A 26 14.99 4.12 -5.23
N GLN A 27 15.90 3.18 -5.03
CA GLN A 27 15.55 1.77 -4.92
C GLN A 27 15.07 1.45 -3.50
N ILE A 28 13.93 0.76 -3.37
CA ILE A 28 13.42 0.26 -2.10
C ILE A 28 13.03 -1.22 -2.21
N LYS A 29 13.06 -1.93 -1.09
CA LYS A 29 12.56 -3.30 -0.95
C LYS A 29 11.14 -3.28 -0.43
N CYS A 30 10.22 -3.83 -1.21
CA CYS A 30 8.84 -4.03 -0.83
C CYS A 30 8.59 -5.49 -0.44
N MET A 31 7.69 -5.72 0.50
CA MET A 31 7.19 -7.05 0.84
C MET A 31 5.67 -7.07 0.73
N LEU A 32 5.09 -8.01 -0.01
CA LEU A 32 3.65 -8.25 0.08
C LEU A 32 3.34 -9.00 1.38
N ASP A 33 2.41 -8.47 2.17
CA ASP A 33 1.92 -9.12 3.39
C ASP A 33 0.40 -9.28 3.34
N THR A 34 -0.04 -10.54 3.22
CA THR A 34 -1.47 -10.86 3.17
C THR A 34 -2.16 -10.77 4.52
N GLY A 35 -1.42 -10.68 5.61
CA GLY A 35 -1.95 -10.51 6.97
C GLY A 35 -1.96 -9.06 7.46
N ALA A 36 -1.43 -8.11 6.68
CA ALA A 36 -1.41 -6.71 7.06
C ALA A 36 -2.67 -5.97 6.59
N ASP A 37 -3.23 -5.15 7.47
CA ASP A 37 -4.38 -4.28 7.18
C ASP A 37 -3.99 -2.90 6.63
N MET A 38 -2.73 -2.51 6.80
CA MET A 38 -2.14 -1.24 6.40
C MET A 38 -0.70 -1.46 5.88
N PRO A 39 -0.26 -0.77 4.82
CA PRO A 39 1.15 -0.72 4.47
C PRO A 39 1.96 -0.16 5.64
N VAL A 40 3.19 -0.65 5.82
CA VAL A 40 4.04 -0.26 6.93
C VAL A 40 5.42 0.13 6.43
N TRP A 41 5.85 1.35 6.74
CA TRP A 41 7.23 1.77 6.52
C TRP A 41 8.13 1.29 7.66
N CYS A 42 9.17 0.54 7.32
CA CYS A 42 10.09 -0.09 8.26
C CYS A 42 11.40 0.69 8.44
N GLY A 43 11.77 1.52 7.46
CA GLY A 43 12.97 2.35 7.52
C GLY A 43 12.88 3.46 8.57
N SER A 44 13.89 4.32 8.66
CA SER A 44 13.78 5.55 9.48
C SER A 44 12.89 6.60 8.81
N GLU A 45 12.43 7.59 9.58
CA GLU A 45 11.71 8.75 9.02
C GLU A 45 12.58 9.54 8.03
N GLY A 46 13.87 9.69 8.33
CA GLY A 46 14.81 10.36 7.42
C GLY A 46 14.89 9.63 6.07
N LEU A 47 14.95 8.29 6.08
CA LEU A 47 14.93 7.51 4.85
C LEU A 47 13.60 7.63 4.12
N LEU A 48 12.47 7.65 4.84
CA LEU A 48 11.14 7.86 4.25
C LEU A 48 11.11 9.15 3.41
N LYS A 49 11.56 10.26 4.01
CA LYS A 49 11.62 11.58 3.35
C LYS A 49 12.64 11.65 2.23
N ILE A 50 13.69 10.83 2.25
CA ILE A 50 14.65 10.73 1.13
C ILE A 50 14.03 10.03 -0.08
N VAL A 51 13.28 8.95 0.14
CA VAL A 51 12.73 8.14 -0.96
C VAL A 51 11.36 8.60 -1.44
N PHE A 52 10.61 9.31 -0.58
CA PHE A 52 9.32 9.97 -0.87
C PHE A 52 9.32 11.41 -0.30
N PRO A 53 9.96 12.38 -0.98
CA PRO A 53 10.15 13.74 -0.45
C PRO A 53 8.87 14.52 -0.14
N GLU A 54 7.79 14.23 -0.87
CA GLU A 54 6.48 14.88 -0.70
C GLU A 54 5.60 14.16 0.34
N THR A 55 6.18 13.26 1.15
CA THR A 55 5.44 12.57 2.20
C THR A 55 5.07 13.50 3.33
N GLU A 56 3.81 13.42 3.77
CA GLU A 56 3.27 14.22 4.87
C GLU A 56 2.79 13.33 6.01
N LYS A 57 2.93 13.80 7.25
CA LYS A 57 2.33 13.12 8.41
C LYS A 57 0.82 13.40 8.41
N ALA A 58 0.00 12.35 8.44
CA ALA A 58 -1.44 12.47 8.52
C ALA A 58 -1.89 12.67 9.98
N ASP A 59 -3.00 13.41 10.17
CA ASP A 59 -3.64 13.58 11.48
C ASP A 59 -4.52 12.37 11.84
N LYS A 60 -3.91 11.19 11.83
CA LYS A 60 -4.53 9.89 12.15
C LYS A 60 -3.48 8.95 12.75
N LYS A 61 -3.96 7.97 13.52
CA LYS A 61 -3.12 6.96 14.18
C LYS A 61 -3.49 5.56 13.73
N PHE A 62 -2.56 4.63 13.88
CA PHE A 62 -2.80 3.20 13.66
C PHE A 62 -2.37 2.41 14.89
N LEU A 63 -3.17 1.42 15.31
CA LEU A 63 -2.76 0.47 16.34
C LEU A 63 -2.01 -0.68 15.67
N LEU A 64 -0.69 -0.53 15.54
CA LEU A 64 0.16 -1.55 14.93
C LEU A 64 0.31 -2.72 15.89
N SER A 65 -0.23 -3.88 15.49
CA SER A 65 -0.11 -5.14 16.23
C SER A 65 0.52 -6.23 15.36
N GLY A 66 0.85 -7.37 15.96
CA GLY A 66 1.51 -8.48 15.28
C GLY A 66 3.02 -8.56 15.56
N PHE A 67 3.73 -9.34 14.76
CA PHE A 67 5.18 -9.58 14.88
C PHE A 67 5.63 -10.13 16.26
N GLY A 68 4.74 -10.77 17.01
CA GLY A 68 5.04 -11.32 18.34
C GLY A 68 5.24 -10.25 19.43
N ARG A 69 4.76 -9.02 19.21
CA ARG A 69 4.95 -7.90 20.14
C ARG A 69 3.62 -7.38 20.67
N LYS A 70 3.72 -6.57 21.74
CA LYS A 70 2.58 -5.80 22.24
C LYS A 70 2.16 -4.78 21.17
N PRO A 71 0.84 -4.54 20.99
CA PRO A 71 0.35 -3.48 20.13
C PRO A 71 0.92 -2.11 20.51
N GLU A 72 1.19 -1.28 19.51
CA GLU A 72 1.74 0.08 19.68
C GLU A 72 0.94 1.07 18.82
N VAL A 73 0.67 2.24 19.37
CA VAL A 73 0.06 3.35 18.62
C VAL A 73 1.15 4.04 17.81
N VAL A 74 1.00 4.06 16.49
CA VAL A 74 1.98 4.64 15.57
C VAL A 74 1.37 5.75 14.71
N ASP A 75 2.25 6.59 14.18
CA ASP A 75 1.87 7.64 13.22
C ASP A 75 1.54 7.06 11.85
N ILE A 76 0.69 7.77 11.12
CA ILE A 76 0.39 7.50 9.71
C ILE A 76 1.03 8.61 8.86
N TYR A 77 1.60 8.21 7.74
CA TYR A 77 2.13 9.12 6.72
C TYR A 77 1.38 8.90 5.40
N LYS A 78 1.23 9.98 4.63
CA LYS A 78 0.62 9.99 3.30
C LYS A 78 1.73 10.20 2.27
N ILE A 79 1.90 9.22 1.39
CA ILE A 79 2.72 9.32 0.18
C ILE A 79 1.80 9.76 -0.96
N PRO A 80 2.03 10.92 -1.60
CA PRO A 80 1.17 11.40 -2.69
C PRO A 80 1.10 10.42 -3.86
N GLU A 81 2.23 9.84 -4.26
CA GLU A 81 2.30 8.87 -5.35
C GLU A 81 3.25 7.72 -5.00
N PHE A 82 2.75 6.49 -5.16
CA PHE A 82 3.54 5.28 -5.12
C PHE A 82 3.22 4.43 -6.35
N PHE A 83 4.23 3.86 -7.01
CA PHE A 83 3.99 2.97 -8.14
C PHE A 83 4.81 1.69 -8.07
N ILE A 84 4.24 0.65 -8.66
CA ILE A 84 4.92 -0.61 -8.98
C ILE A 84 4.99 -0.68 -10.50
N LYS A 85 6.18 -0.96 -11.05
CA LYS A 85 6.36 -1.06 -12.50
C LYS A 85 7.30 -2.21 -12.87
N ASP A 86 7.03 -2.80 -14.03
CA ASP A 86 7.93 -3.70 -14.74
C ASP A 86 8.12 -3.21 -16.18
N GLU A 87 8.66 -4.06 -17.07
CA GLU A 87 8.86 -3.71 -18.48
C GLU A 87 7.55 -3.56 -19.28
N LYS A 88 6.43 -4.07 -18.76
CA LYS A 88 5.14 -4.19 -19.45
C LYS A 88 4.11 -3.15 -19.00
N GLY A 89 4.30 -2.55 -17.83
CA GLY A 89 3.34 -1.59 -17.32
C GLY A 89 3.76 -0.91 -16.03
N ILE A 90 2.85 -0.05 -15.58
CA ILE A 90 2.92 0.67 -14.32
C ILE A 90 1.55 0.59 -13.64
N LEU A 91 1.56 0.40 -12.33
CA LEU A 91 0.40 0.45 -11.46
C LEU A 91 0.67 1.51 -10.39
N THR A 92 -0.15 2.55 -10.39
CA THR A 92 0.01 3.72 -9.52
C THR A 92 -1.07 3.78 -8.46
N PHE A 93 -0.63 4.00 -7.22
CA PHE A 93 -1.44 4.29 -6.05
C PHE A 93 -1.26 5.77 -5.66
N GLN A 94 -2.35 6.53 -5.73
CA GLN A 94 -2.42 7.91 -5.29
C GLN A 94 -2.83 7.98 -3.83
N ASN A 95 -2.25 8.94 -3.10
CA ASN A 95 -2.51 9.18 -1.69
C ASN A 95 -2.32 7.93 -0.83
N LEU A 96 -1.25 7.16 -1.05
CA LEU A 96 -0.97 5.94 -0.28
C LEU A 96 -0.68 6.28 1.18
N TYR A 97 -1.53 5.80 2.09
CA TYR A 97 -1.26 5.92 3.53
C TYR A 97 -0.48 4.72 4.05
N ILE A 98 0.50 5.00 4.91
CA ILE A 98 1.39 4.00 5.50
C ILE A 98 1.50 4.24 7.01
N ALA A 99 1.56 3.17 7.80
CA ALA A 99 1.91 3.24 9.22
C ALA A 99 3.43 3.30 9.40
N SER A 100 3.91 4.07 10.36
CA SER A 100 5.34 4.12 10.70
C SER A 100 5.73 3.01 11.67
N SER A 101 6.77 2.26 11.34
CA SER A 101 7.42 1.32 12.25
C SER A 101 8.92 1.61 12.34
N PHE A 102 9.27 2.87 12.55
CA PHE A 102 10.65 3.36 12.51
C PHE A 102 11.59 2.57 13.43
N GLY A 103 12.79 2.29 12.93
CA GLY A 103 13.83 1.58 13.68
C GLY A 103 13.61 0.07 13.80
N ARG A 104 12.65 -0.50 13.07
CA ARG A 104 12.41 -1.95 13.04
C ARG A 104 12.89 -2.56 11.73
N ASN A 105 13.68 -3.63 11.81
CA ASN A 105 14.17 -4.33 10.63
C ASN A 105 13.32 -5.57 10.33
N PHE A 106 12.57 -5.52 9.22
CA PHE A 106 11.77 -6.65 8.74
C PHE A 106 12.36 -7.37 7.52
N GLY A 107 13.53 -6.91 7.04
CA GLY A 107 14.15 -7.36 5.78
C GLY A 107 13.64 -6.63 4.53
N CYS A 108 12.78 -5.64 4.70
CA CYS A 108 12.23 -4.76 3.66
C CYS A 108 12.09 -3.32 4.19
N ASP A 109 11.93 -2.37 3.27
CA ASP A 109 11.72 -0.95 3.58
C ASP A 109 10.22 -0.63 3.72
N LEU A 110 9.39 -1.24 2.88
CA LEU A 110 7.93 -1.03 2.85
C LEU A 110 7.19 -2.37 2.79
N ILE A 111 6.31 -2.62 3.75
CA ILE A 111 5.33 -3.68 3.70
C ILE A 111 4.10 -3.17 2.94
N LEU A 112 3.64 -3.91 1.94
CA LEU A 112 2.42 -3.64 1.18
C LEU A 112 1.32 -4.55 1.72
N SER A 113 0.22 -3.97 2.20
CA SER A 113 -0.92 -4.73 2.68
C SER A 113 -1.70 -5.36 1.53
N ALA A 114 -2.21 -6.58 1.70
CA ALA A 114 -3.15 -7.16 0.73
C ALA A 114 -4.39 -6.28 0.51
N THR A 115 -4.82 -5.56 1.54
CA THR A 115 -5.99 -4.66 1.48
C THR A 115 -5.84 -3.56 0.45
N MET A 116 -4.62 -3.08 0.14
CA MET A 116 -4.42 -2.10 -0.92
C MET A 116 -4.65 -2.66 -2.34
N PHE A 117 -4.81 -3.98 -2.49
CA PHE A 117 -5.06 -4.65 -3.77
C PHE A 117 -6.51 -5.17 -3.89
N LYS A 118 -7.48 -4.67 -3.10
CA LYS A 118 -8.88 -5.19 -3.05
C LYS A 118 -9.56 -5.35 -4.43
N HIS A 119 -9.24 -4.50 -5.40
CA HIS A 119 -9.83 -4.51 -6.75
C HIS A 119 -8.89 -5.12 -7.81
N MET A 120 -7.98 -5.97 -7.38
CA MET A 120 -6.97 -6.61 -8.22
C MET A 120 -6.82 -8.07 -7.82
N ASP A 121 -6.41 -8.91 -8.78
CA ASP A 121 -5.90 -10.23 -8.43
C ASP A 121 -4.41 -10.13 -8.19
N TYR A 122 -3.90 -10.75 -7.13
CA TYR A 122 -2.48 -10.97 -6.96
C TYR A 122 -2.18 -12.43 -6.66
N SER A 123 -1.00 -12.90 -7.06
CA SER A 123 -0.57 -14.28 -6.87
C SER A 123 0.94 -14.36 -6.66
N ILE A 124 1.35 -15.16 -5.68
CA ILE A 124 2.75 -15.53 -5.50
C ILE A 124 2.99 -16.85 -6.23
N LEU A 125 3.75 -16.80 -7.32
CA LEU A 125 4.03 -17.95 -8.17
C LEU A 125 5.49 -18.38 -7.98
N ASN A 126 5.72 -19.37 -7.12
CA ASN A 126 7.07 -19.79 -6.70
C ASN A 126 7.89 -20.54 -7.77
N ARG A 127 7.29 -20.91 -8.90
CA ARG A 127 7.92 -21.75 -9.93
C ARG A 127 7.81 -21.17 -11.34
N LYS A 128 7.40 -19.91 -11.48
CA LYS A 128 7.21 -19.31 -12.81
C LYS A 128 8.57 -19.07 -13.44
N ARG A 129 8.87 -19.74 -14.58
CA ARG A 129 10.17 -19.60 -15.30
C ARG A 129 11.38 -19.87 -14.40
N ASN A 130 11.28 -20.85 -13.49
CA ASN A 130 12.31 -21.21 -12.50
C ASN A 130 12.64 -20.11 -11.47
N THR A 131 11.80 -19.09 -11.32
CA THR A 131 11.92 -18.07 -10.28
C THR A 131 10.59 -17.89 -9.54
N SER A 132 10.66 -17.30 -8.34
CA SER A 132 9.47 -16.84 -7.62
C SER A 132 9.09 -15.45 -8.13
N VAL A 133 7.81 -15.24 -8.43
CA VAL A 133 7.29 -13.93 -8.85
C VAL A 133 6.03 -13.56 -8.09
N LEU A 134 5.84 -12.26 -7.89
CA LEU A 134 4.56 -11.65 -7.56
C LEU A 134 3.91 -11.22 -8.87
N GLU A 135 2.77 -11.82 -9.20
CA GLU A 135 1.92 -11.42 -10.32
C GLU A 135 0.77 -10.56 -9.78
N ILE A 136 0.54 -9.40 -10.41
CA ILE A 136 -0.60 -8.52 -10.09
C ILE A 136 -1.37 -8.29 -11.38
N LYS A 137 -2.65 -8.66 -11.40
CA LYS A 137 -3.58 -8.40 -12.50
C LYS A 137 -4.52 -7.28 -12.11
N TYR A 138 -4.63 -6.30 -12.98
CA TYR A 138 -5.36 -5.07 -12.74
C TYR A 138 -5.95 -4.57 -14.05
N ASP A 139 -6.95 -3.69 -13.99
CA ASP A 139 -7.67 -3.19 -15.16
C ASP A 139 -7.49 -1.67 -15.38
N ARG A 140 -6.96 -0.95 -14.39
CA ARG A 140 -6.66 0.49 -14.42
C ARG A 140 -5.21 0.77 -14.03
N ASP A 141 -4.57 1.76 -14.63
CA ASP A 141 -3.19 2.12 -14.23
C ASP A 141 -3.14 2.93 -12.94
N LEU A 142 -4.28 3.45 -12.48
CA LEU A 142 -4.39 4.40 -11.39
C LEU A 142 -5.48 3.98 -10.39
N TYR A 143 -5.10 3.90 -9.12
CA TYR A 143 -6.01 3.73 -8.00
C TYR A 143 -5.70 4.77 -6.93
N TYR A 144 -6.74 5.23 -6.24
CA TYR A 144 -6.60 6.05 -5.05
C TYR A 144 -6.68 5.14 -3.83
N THR A 145 -6.12 5.58 -2.70
CA THR A 145 -6.31 4.86 -1.43
C THR A 145 -7.09 5.67 -0.42
N GLN A 146 -7.86 4.98 0.43
CA GLN A 146 -8.66 5.58 1.49
C GLN A 146 -8.46 4.83 2.81
N LEU A 147 -8.43 5.58 3.90
CA LEU A 147 -8.43 5.04 5.26
C LEU A 147 -9.85 4.68 5.70
N ILE A 148 -9.99 3.49 6.27
CA ILE A 148 -11.19 3.09 7.00
C ILE A 148 -10.95 3.38 8.47
N LEU A 149 -11.72 4.32 9.00
CA LEU A 149 -11.59 4.77 10.38
C LEU A 149 -12.29 3.80 11.34
N ASN A 150 -11.76 3.73 12.57
CA ASN A 150 -12.39 2.96 13.62
C ASN A 150 -13.72 3.61 14.03
N GLN A 151 -14.77 2.79 14.10
CA GLN A 151 -16.13 3.28 14.37
C GLN A 151 -16.31 3.86 15.78
N LYS A 152 -15.48 3.45 16.75
CA LYS A 152 -15.53 3.91 18.14
C LYS A 152 -14.62 5.12 18.40
N ASN A 153 -13.52 5.23 17.66
CA ASN A 153 -12.61 6.36 17.74
C ASN A 153 -12.04 6.71 16.35
N SER A 154 -12.56 7.76 15.73
CA SER A 154 -12.17 8.23 14.39
C SER A 154 -10.75 8.80 14.29
N GLU A 155 -10.04 8.96 15.42
CA GLU A 155 -8.60 9.26 15.41
C GLU A 155 -7.78 8.05 14.94
N PHE A 156 -8.32 6.83 15.12
CA PHE A 156 -7.68 5.59 14.76
C PHE A 156 -8.17 5.07 13.41
N THR A 157 -7.23 4.52 12.65
CA THR A 157 -7.49 3.80 11.41
C THR A 157 -7.51 2.30 11.67
N GLU A 158 -8.42 1.58 11.02
CA GLU A 158 -8.49 0.11 11.07
C GLU A 158 -7.75 -0.54 9.91
N LYS A 159 -7.91 0.00 8.70
CA LYS A 159 -7.31 -0.53 7.47
C LYS A 159 -7.32 0.51 6.35
N ILE A 160 -6.72 0.16 5.22
CA ILE A 160 -6.71 0.94 3.98
C ILE A 160 -7.22 0.10 2.82
N PHE A 161 -7.94 0.71 1.89
CA PHE A 161 -8.30 0.09 0.62
C PHE A 161 -7.91 0.98 -0.55
N SER A 162 -7.74 0.36 -1.71
CA SER A 162 -7.69 1.08 -2.98
C SER A 162 -9.08 1.14 -3.63
N PHE A 163 -9.31 2.12 -4.50
CA PHE A 163 -10.49 2.25 -5.34
C PHE A 163 -10.11 2.91 -6.67
N SER A 164 -10.87 2.62 -7.72
CA SER A 164 -10.60 3.22 -9.05
C SER A 164 -11.34 4.56 -9.19
N SER A 165 -10.76 5.53 -9.89
CA SER A 165 -11.35 6.88 -10.06
C SER A 165 -12.66 6.93 -10.87
N VAL A 166 -13.12 5.79 -11.38
CA VAL A 166 -14.41 5.68 -12.08
C VAL A 166 -15.55 5.33 -11.10
N GLU A 167 -15.24 4.87 -9.88
CA GLU A 167 -16.24 4.65 -8.82
C GLU A 167 -16.59 5.92 -8.04
N SER A 168 -16.05 7.08 -8.44
CA SER A 168 -16.39 8.39 -7.88
C SER A 168 -17.29 9.21 -8.83
N TYR A 169 -18.46 8.68 -9.20
CA TYR A 169 -19.66 9.35 -9.75
C TYR A 169 -20.83 8.37 -9.53
N GLU A 170 -21.98 8.64 -8.88
CA GLU A 170 -22.79 9.85 -8.75
C GLU A 170 -23.51 9.91 -7.37
N SER A 171 -23.43 11.05 -6.69
CA SER A 171 -24.55 11.58 -5.90
C SER A 171 -24.43 13.10 -5.84
N GLN A 172 -24.68 13.76 -6.98
CA GLN A 172 -25.15 15.15 -6.91
C GLN A 172 -26.63 15.11 -6.51
N THR A 173 -26.91 15.16 -5.22
CA THR A 173 -28.20 15.64 -4.74
C THR A 173 -28.17 17.17 -4.71
N GLU A 174 -29.25 17.81 -5.16
CA GLU A 174 -29.49 19.27 -5.24
C GLU A 174 -29.43 20.03 -3.89
N SER A 175 -28.72 19.53 -2.90
CA SER A 175 -28.57 20.14 -1.59
C SER A 175 -27.21 19.82 -0.98
N GLY A 176 -26.13 20.30 -1.62
CA GLY A 176 -24.85 20.69 -1.00
C GLY A 176 -24.12 19.77 0.00
N ASN A 177 -24.58 18.55 0.23
CA ASN A 177 -24.05 17.61 1.22
C ASN A 177 -23.58 16.35 0.50
N ILE A 178 -22.29 16.04 0.64
CA ILE A 178 -21.68 14.83 0.09
C ILE A 178 -22.01 13.68 1.05
N GLU A 179 -22.96 12.82 0.67
CA GLU A 179 -23.12 11.50 1.28
C GLU A 179 -22.25 10.48 0.54
N ILE A 180 -21.32 9.87 1.29
CA ILE A 180 -20.50 8.75 0.81
C ILE A 180 -21.38 7.50 0.78
N VAL A 181 -21.79 7.07 -0.41
CA VAL A 181 -22.43 5.77 -0.62
C VAL A 181 -21.39 4.68 -0.35
N ARG A 182 -21.68 3.82 0.63
CA ARG A 182 -20.87 2.65 0.97
C ARG A 182 -21.49 1.43 0.32
N ASP A 183 -20.86 0.90 -0.72
CA ASP A 183 -21.10 -0.49 -1.11
C ASP A 183 -20.12 -1.38 -0.32
N PHE A 184 -20.68 -2.33 0.41
CA PHE A 184 -20.00 -3.24 1.34
C PHE A 184 -19.14 -4.28 0.60
#